data_AF-A0AAU2MLC2-F1
#
_entry.id   AF-A0AAU2MLC2-F1
#
_cell.length_a   1.000
_cell.length_b   1.000
_cell.length_c   1.000
_cell.angle_alpha   90.00
_cell.angle_beta   90.00
_cell.angle_gamma   90.00
#
_symmetry.space_group_name_H-M   'P 1'
#
loop_
_entity.id
_entity.type
_entity.pdbx_description
1 polymer ?
#
loop_
_entity_poly.entity_id
_entity_poly.type
_entity_poly.pdbx_seq_one_letter_code
_entity_poly.pdbx_strand_id
1 'polypeptide(L)'
;MVDHVLALAATWTDWDGRPVPAGDRLYTPHKAIRRVADHMVDHLAEMEARLVGEETQPDHWHASATTTAADLAPFTGADLDEARSRLTRLARIWANRLDALTPDELDRSAGTGWTFRQLAFHLAESVYYADSVGDQH
;
A
#
# COMPACT_ATOMS: atom_id res chain seq x y z
N MET A 1 -10.26 1.65 1.10
CA MET A 1 -9.04 0.89 0.75
C MET A 1 -8.45 0.21 1.99
N VAL A 2 -7.85 0.91 2.96
CA VAL A 2 -7.25 0.27 4.15
C VAL A 2 -8.23 -0.61 4.93
N ASP A 3 -9.47 -0.19 5.13
CA ASP A 3 -10.46 -1.02 5.83
C ASP A 3 -10.71 -2.36 5.13
N HIS A 4 -10.74 -2.37 3.80
CA HIS A 4 -10.88 -3.59 2.98
C HIS A 4 -9.65 -4.49 3.12
N VAL A 5 -8.45 -3.91 3.02
CA VAL A 5 -7.19 -4.64 3.23
C VAL A 5 -7.15 -5.28 4.62
N LEU A 6 -7.55 -4.55 5.66
CA LEU A 6 -7.55 -5.05 7.04
C LEU A 6 -8.66 -6.08 7.30
N ALA A 7 -9.78 -6.00 6.57
CA ALA A 7 -10.84 -7.00 6.61
C ALA A 7 -10.35 -8.35 6.04
N LEU A 8 -9.70 -8.33 4.87
CA LEU A 8 -9.05 -9.52 4.32
C LEU A 8 -7.91 -10.02 5.22
N ALA A 9 -7.07 -9.11 5.73
CA ALA A 9 -5.97 -9.49 6.62
C ALA A 9 -6.43 -10.20 7.90
N ALA A 10 -7.64 -9.93 8.36
CA ALA A 10 -8.20 -10.60 9.53
C ALA A 10 -8.44 -12.11 9.30
N THR A 11 -8.55 -12.57 8.05
CA THR A 11 -8.75 -13.98 7.71
C THR A 11 -7.42 -14.72 7.53
N TRP A 12 -6.31 -14.00 7.40
CA TRP A 12 -4.99 -14.58 7.09
C TRP A 12 -4.27 -15.15 8.31
N THR A 13 -4.79 -14.98 9.52
CA THR A 13 -4.15 -15.51 10.74
C THR A 13 -4.09 -17.04 10.77
N ASP A 14 -4.93 -17.69 9.97
CA ASP A 14 -4.97 -19.15 9.78
C ASP A 14 -4.42 -19.57 8.41
N TRP A 15 -3.68 -18.69 7.71
CA TRP A 15 -3.11 -18.98 6.39
C TRP A 15 -2.26 -20.26 6.41
N ASP A 16 -2.48 -21.14 5.42
CA ASP A 16 -1.90 -22.49 5.37
C ASP A 16 -0.39 -22.53 5.02
N GLY A 17 0.23 -21.37 4.88
CA GLY A 17 1.64 -21.21 4.52
C GLY A 17 1.94 -21.37 3.03
N ARG A 18 0.93 -21.55 2.16
CA ARG A 18 1.13 -21.67 0.71
C ARG A 18 0.97 -20.33 0.00
N PRO A 19 2.02 -19.83 -0.68
CA PRO A 19 1.91 -18.59 -1.47
C PRO A 19 0.89 -18.73 -2.59
N VAL A 20 0.16 -17.65 -2.87
CA VAL A 20 -0.83 -17.57 -3.96
C VAL A 20 -0.14 -17.04 -5.23
N PRO A 21 -0.09 -17.80 -6.34
CA PRO A 21 0.43 -17.29 -7.60
C PRO A 21 -0.56 -16.32 -8.26
N ALA A 22 -0.05 -15.19 -8.74
CA ALA A 22 -0.79 -14.27 -9.60
C ALA A 22 0.13 -13.72 -10.69
N GLY A 23 -0.05 -14.22 -11.92
CA GLY A 23 0.86 -13.95 -13.03
C GLY A 23 2.25 -14.52 -12.77
N ASP A 24 3.27 -13.67 -12.87
CA ASP A 24 4.68 -13.98 -12.60
C ASP A 24 5.08 -13.80 -11.12
N ARG A 25 4.12 -13.47 -10.25
CA ARG A 25 4.35 -13.13 -8.85
C ARG A 25 3.73 -14.14 -7.90
N LEU A 26 4.34 -14.24 -6.73
CA LEU A 26 3.78 -14.91 -5.56
C LEU A 26 3.31 -13.88 -4.56
N TYR A 27 2.15 -14.13 -3.95
CA TYR A 27 1.57 -13.32 -2.89
C TYR A 27 1.41 -14.14 -1.61
N THR A 28 1.67 -13.47 -0.50
CA THR A 28 1.50 -13.98 0.86
C THR A 28 0.89 -12.87 1.70
N PRO A 29 0.31 -13.18 2.87
CA PRO A 29 -0.22 -12.17 3.78
C PRO A 29 0.79 -11.05 4.08
N HIS A 30 2.02 -11.41 4.47
CA HIS A 30 3.08 -10.45 4.77
C HIS A 30 3.47 -9.61 3.56
N LYS A 31 3.60 -10.24 2.38
CA LYS A 31 3.91 -9.49 1.16
C LYS A 31 2.80 -8.51 0.81
N ALA A 32 1.54 -8.90 0.96
CA ALA A 32 0.40 -8.02 0.70
C ALA A 32 0.42 -6.79 1.61
N ILE A 33 0.55 -6.98 2.93
CA ILE A 33 0.64 -5.88 3.89
C ILE A 33 1.85 -4.98 3.60
N ARG A 34 3.02 -5.58 3.36
CA ARG A 34 4.23 -4.84 3.02
C ARG A 34 4.03 -4.01 1.75
N ARG A 35 3.48 -4.60 0.68
CA ARG A 35 3.28 -3.90 -0.59
C ARG A 35 2.25 -2.78 -0.52
N VAL A 36 1.19 -2.94 0.26
CA VAL A 36 0.25 -1.84 0.54
C VAL A 36 0.96 -0.71 1.28
N ALA A 37 1.71 -1.04 2.35
CA ALA A 37 2.43 -0.04 3.13
C ALA A 37 3.52 0.68 2.31
N ASP A 38 4.33 -0.06 1.56
CA ASP A 38 5.35 0.47 0.65
C ASP A 38 4.70 1.45 -0.33
N HIS A 39 3.62 1.03 -1.03
CA HIS A 39 2.95 1.88 -2.03
C HIS A 39 2.33 3.14 -1.41
N MET A 40 1.83 3.06 -0.17
CA MET A 40 1.39 4.24 0.60
C MET A 40 2.55 5.18 0.92
N VAL A 41 3.74 4.66 1.24
CA VAL A 41 4.92 5.47 1.55
C VAL A 41 5.52 6.07 0.28
N ASP A 42 5.65 5.28 -0.78
CA ASP A 42 6.21 5.69 -2.07
C ASP A 42 5.49 6.92 -2.62
N HIS A 43 4.16 6.85 -2.72
CA HIS A 43 3.38 7.96 -3.25
C HIS A 43 3.19 9.10 -2.24
N LEU A 44 3.35 8.85 -0.94
CA LEU A 44 3.36 9.92 0.05
C LEU A 44 4.65 10.72 -0.08
N ALA A 45 5.79 10.06 -0.26
CA ALA A 45 7.06 10.71 -0.52
C ALA A 45 7.04 11.50 -1.84
N GLU A 46 6.45 10.94 -2.90
CA GLU A 46 6.21 11.64 -4.18
C GLU A 46 5.36 12.90 -3.98
N MET A 47 4.26 12.79 -3.21
CA MET A 47 3.38 13.91 -2.92
C MET A 47 4.10 15.00 -2.11
N GLU A 48 4.77 14.65 -1.02
CA GLU A 48 5.48 15.60 -0.15
C GLU A 48 6.58 16.35 -0.91
N ALA A 49 7.40 15.66 -1.71
CA ALA A 49 8.44 16.30 -2.53
C ALA A 49 7.81 17.33 -3.50
N ARG A 50 6.75 16.94 -4.22
CA ARG A 50 6.09 17.84 -5.17
C ARG A 50 5.41 19.04 -4.51
N LEU A 51 4.86 18.87 -3.30
CA LEU A 51 4.23 19.97 -2.56
C LEU A 51 5.22 21.08 -2.20
N VAL A 52 6.50 20.76 -2.01
CA VAL A 52 7.55 21.73 -1.70
C VAL A 52 8.44 22.08 -2.90
N GLY A 53 8.12 21.55 -4.09
CA GLY A 53 8.88 21.79 -5.32
C GLY A 53 10.22 21.06 -5.40
N GLU A 54 10.41 19.99 -4.62
CA GLU A 54 11.59 19.12 -4.68
C GLU A 54 11.44 18.03 -5.75
N GLU A 55 12.57 17.52 -6.24
CA GLU A 55 12.59 16.38 -7.15
C GLU A 55 12.20 15.08 -6.41
N THR A 56 11.33 14.29 -7.04
CA THR A 56 10.90 13.00 -6.50
C THR A 56 12.04 11.99 -6.52
N GLN A 57 12.27 11.30 -5.41
CA GLN A 57 13.25 10.22 -5.35
C GLN A 57 12.66 8.94 -5.98
N PRO A 58 13.30 8.34 -7.00
CA PRO A 58 12.78 7.14 -7.65
C PRO A 58 12.88 5.89 -6.76
N ASP A 59 11.84 5.04 -6.78
CA ASP A 59 11.92 3.69 -6.22
C ASP A 59 12.73 2.77 -7.17
N HIS A 60 13.72 2.09 -6.61
CA HIS A 60 14.59 1.13 -7.30
C HIS A 60 14.40 -0.32 -6.82
N TRP A 61 13.52 -0.55 -5.84
CA TRP A 61 13.40 -1.82 -5.14
C TRP A 61 12.61 -2.88 -5.94
N HIS A 62 11.88 -2.48 -6.99
CA HIS A 62 11.05 -3.39 -7.82
C HIS A 62 10.18 -4.34 -6.98
N ALA A 63 9.62 -3.80 -5.90
CA ALA A 63 9.23 -4.52 -4.71
C ALA A 63 8.16 -5.63 -4.90
N SER A 64 7.33 -5.54 -5.94
CA SER A 64 6.29 -6.52 -6.22
C SER A 64 6.83 -7.82 -6.85
N ALA A 65 7.94 -7.75 -7.57
CA ALA A 65 8.60 -8.91 -8.16
C ALA A 65 9.30 -9.78 -7.10
N THR A 66 9.74 -9.17 -6.00
CA THR A 66 10.51 -9.84 -4.94
C THR A 66 9.59 -10.40 -3.85
N THR A 67 9.75 -11.69 -3.53
CA THR A 67 9.23 -12.31 -2.31
C THR A 67 10.42 -12.66 -1.43
N THR A 68 10.47 -12.06 -0.24
CA THR A 68 11.54 -12.23 0.74
C THR A 68 11.25 -13.40 1.69
N ALA A 69 12.26 -13.81 2.46
CA ALA A 69 12.04 -14.81 3.52
C ALA A 69 11.05 -14.32 4.59
N ALA A 70 11.01 -13.02 4.90
CA ALA A 70 10.05 -12.44 5.83
C ALA A 70 8.61 -12.55 5.29
N ASP A 71 8.44 -12.40 3.97
CA ASP A 71 7.13 -12.55 3.34
C ASP A 71 6.58 -13.99 3.45
N LEU A 72 7.43 -14.98 3.66
CA LEU A 72 7.06 -16.40 3.75
C LEU A 72 6.77 -16.87 5.19
N ALA A 73 6.95 -15.99 6.19
CA ALA A 73 6.65 -16.33 7.58
C ALA A 73 5.13 -16.55 7.79
N PRO A 74 4.72 -17.32 8.81
CA PRO A 74 3.32 -17.33 9.24
C PRO A 74 2.82 -15.92 9.54
N PHE A 75 1.56 -15.66 9.23
CA PHE A 75 0.90 -14.41 9.58
C PHE A 75 0.06 -14.65 10.83
N THR A 76 0.43 -14.00 11.94
CA THR A 76 -0.16 -14.24 13.25
C THR A 76 -1.09 -13.10 13.67
N GLY A 77 -1.82 -13.28 14.78
CA GLY A 77 -2.60 -12.19 15.37
C GLY A 77 -1.76 -10.95 15.72
N ALA A 78 -0.50 -11.13 16.10
CA ALA A 78 0.40 -10.01 16.37
C ALA A 78 0.75 -9.23 15.09
N ASP A 79 0.93 -9.92 13.97
CA ASP A 79 1.18 -9.30 12.66
C ASP A 79 -0.06 -8.54 12.16
N LEU A 80 -1.26 -9.07 12.43
CA LEU A 80 -2.52 -8.37 12.16
C LEU A 80 -2.64 -7.08 13.01
N ASP A 81 -2.34 -7.14 14.30
CA ASP A 81 -2.37 -5.97 15.18
C ASP A 81 -1.35 -4.91 14.74
N GLU A 82 -0.15 -5.33 14.34
CA GLU A 82 0.85 -4.44 13.76
C GLU A 82 0.33 -3.80 12.46
N ALA A 83 -0.22 -4.60 11.54
CA ALA A 83 -0.78 -4.12 10.28
C ALA A 83 -1.90 -3.10 10.51
N ARG A 84 -2.82 -3.38 11.45
CA ARG A 84 -3.89 -2.45 11.85
C ARG A 84 -3.31 -1.14 12.36
N SER A 85 -2.35 -1.20 13.29
CA SER A 85 -1.69 -0.01 13.83
C SER A 85 -1.02 0.81 12.72
N ARG A 86 -0.26 0.16 11.84
CA ARG A 86 0.53 0.82 10.79
C ARG A 86 -0.36 1.44 9.71
N LEU A 87 -1.21 0.64 9.08
CA LEU A 87 -2.00 1.06 7.91
C LEU A 87 -3.04 2.11 8.29
N THR A 88 -3.66 2.01 9.46
CA THR A 88 -4.62 3.02 9.93
C THR A 88 -3.98 4.40 10.09
N ARG A 89 -2.75 4.45 10.63
CA ARG A 89 -2.01 5.71 10.80
C ARG A 89 -1.55 6.27 9.45
N LEU A 90 -1.05 5.43 8.55
CA LEU A 90 -0.70 5.86 7.19
C LEU A 90 -1.94 6.41 6.45
N ALA A 91 -3.09 5.74 6.55
CA ALA A 91 -4.34 6.20 5.96
C ALA A 91 -4.76 7.58 6.50
N ARG A 92 -4.57 7.80 7.81
CA ARG A 92 -4.85 9.10 8.43
C ARG A 92 -3.92 10.19 7.89
N ILE A 93 -2.63 9.91 7.69
CA ILE A 93 -1.70 10.88 7.09
C ILE A 93 -2.17 11.27 5.69
N TRP A 94 -2.51 10.28 4.86
CA TRP A 94 -3.06 10.50 3.53
C TRP A 94 -4.33 11.35 3.54
N ALA A 95 -5.30 11.02 4.39
CA ALA A 95 -6.51 11.81 4.54
C ALA A 95 -6.19 13.27 4.91
N ASN A 96 -5.32 13.47 5.90
CA ASN A 96 -4.89 14.82 6.31
C ASN A 96 -4.13 15.60 5.22
N ARG A 97 -3.48 14.94 4.26
CA ARG A 97 -2.83 15.59 3.12
C ARG A 97 -3.84 15.96 2.04
N LEU A 98 -4.74 15.05 1.70
CA LEU A 98 -5.77 15.30 0.69
C LEU A 98 -6.77 16.38 1.16
N ASP A 99 -7.16 16.36 2.44
CA ASP A 99 -8.07 17.35 3.03
C ASP A 99 -7.46 18.76 3.14
N ALA A 100 -6.13 18.86 3.10
CA ALA A 100 -5.42 20.14 3.16
C ALA A 100 -5.32 20.85 1.80
N LEU A 101 -5.62 20.14 0.70
CA LEU A 101 -5.55 20.68 -0.65
C LEU A 101 -6.94 21.12 -1.13
N THR A 102 -6.98 22.26 -1.81
CA THR A 102 -8.17 22.70 -2.53
C THR A 102 -8.45 21.79 -3.74
N PRO A 103 -9.69 21.76 -4.26
CA PRO A 103 -10.01 21.00 -5.49
C PRO A 103 -9.07 21.32 -6.65
N ASP A 104 -8.76 22.60 -6.87
CA ASP A 104 -7.85 23.04 -7.93
C ASP A 104 -6.40 22.62 -7.69
N GLU A 105 -5.96 22.46 -6.44
CA GLU A 105 -4.65 21.92 -6.13
C GLU A 105 -4.61 20.40 -6.33
N LEU A 106 -5.68 19.68 -5.98
CA LEU A 106 -5.80 18.24 -6.23
C LEU A 106 -5.74 17.91 -7.73
N ASP A 107 -6.30 18.78 -8.57
CA ASP A 107 -6.31 18.65 -10.03
C ASP A 107 -5.08 19.28 -10.71
N ARG A 108 -4.11 19.72 -9.91
CA ARG A 108 -2.78 20.14 -10.37
C ARG A 108 -1.70 19.25 -9.76
N SER A 109 -0.51 19.31 -10.32
CA SER A 109 0.70 18.71 -9.78
C SER A 109 1.89 19.52 -10.29
N ALA A 110 2.74 19.97 -9.38
CA ALA A 110 4.02 20.57 -9.76
C ALA A 110 4.96 19.42 -10.19
N GLY A 111 5.35 19.41 -11.46
CA GLY A 111 6.22 18.38 -12.04
C GLY A 111 5.60 17.67 -13.25
N THR A 112 6.26 16.62 -13.73
CA THR A 112 5.73 15.74 -14.78
C THR A 112 4.97 14.57 -14.16
N GLY A 113 3.86 14.15 -14.76
CA GLY A 113 3.10 12.96 -14.34
C GLY A 113 1.67 13.26 -13.90
N TRP A 114 1.17 12.45 -12.95
CA TRP A 114 -0.20 12.48 -12.46
C TRP A 114 -0.50 13.70 -11.58
N THR A 115 -1.77 14.13 -11.56
CA THR A 115 -2.29 15.06 -10.55
C THR A 115 -2.32 14.40 -9.17
N PHE A 116 -2.39 15.19 -8.08
CA PHE A 116 -2.52 14.59 -6.74
C PHE A 116 -3.80 13.76 -6.59
N ARG A 117 -4.89 14.13 -7.27
CA ARG A 117 -6.11 13.32 -7.32
C ARG A 117 -5.87 11.97 -8.01
N GLN A 118 -5.19 11.97 -9.15
CA GLN A 118 -4.85 10.74 -9.87
C GLN A 118 -3.91 9.86 -9.04
N LEU A 119 -2.95 10.46 -8.34
CA LEU A 119 -2.05 9.75 -7.42
C LEU A 119 -2.84 9.05 -6.30
N ALA A 120 -3.82 9.73 -5.69
CA ALA A 120 -4.68 9.15 -4.67
C ALA A 120 -5.54 7.99 -5.21
N PHE A 121 -6.02 8.09 -6.46
CA PHE A 121 -6.75 6.99 -7.09
C PHE A 121 -5.84 5.81 -7.40
N HIS A 122 -4.64 6.04 -7.94
CA HIS A 122 -3.67 4.98 -8.18
C HIS A 122 -3.28 4.27 -6.89
N LEU A 123 -3.01 5.04 -5.82
CA LEU A 123 -2.78 4.49 -4.49
C LEU A 123 -3.91 3.53 -4.06
N ALA A 124 -5.17 3.89 -4.32
CA ALA A 124 -6.31 3.04 -3.97
C ALA A 124 -6.29 1.68 -4.71
N GLU A 125 -5.65 1.58 -5.87
CA GLU A 125 -5.47 0.31 -6.61
C GLU A 125 -4.54 -0.67 -5.87
N SER A 126 -3.80 -0.23 -4.83
CA SER A 126 -3.01 -1.12 -3.96
C SER A 126 -3.83 -2.22 -3.26
N VAL A 127 -5.17 -2.10 -3.21
CA VAL A 127 -6.07 -3.20 -2.79
C VAL A 127 -5.78 -4.49 -3.56
N TYR A 128 -5.32 -4.39 -4.80
CA TYR A 128 -4.90 -5.52 -5.63
C TYR A 128 -3.97 -6.49 -4.90
N TYR A 129 -3.07 -6.00 -4.05
CA TYR A 129 -2.14 -6.86 -3.31
C TYR A 129 -2.85 -7.71 -2.26
N ALA A 130 -3.85 -7.16 -1.58
CA ALA A 130 -4.67 -7.91 -0.62
C ALA A 130 -5.63 -8.86 -1.36
N ASP A 131 -6.25 -8.39 -2.44
CA ASP A 131 -7.15 -9.20 -3.27
C ASP A 131 -6.44 -10.40 -3.92
N SER A 132 -5.14 -10.27 -4.20
CA SER A 132 -4.30 -11.37 -4.71
C SER A 132 -4.09 -12.50 -3.70
N VAL A 133 -4.17 -12.21 -2.39
CA VAL A 133 -4.21 -13.24 -1.34
C VAL A 133 -5.64 -13.72 -1.12
N GLY A 134 -6.60 -12.79 -1.18
CA GLY A 134 -8.03 -13.07 -1.07
C GLY A 134 -8.48 -13.42 0.35
N ASP A 135 -9.77 -13.73 0.48
CA ASP A 135 -10.32 -14.29 1.71
C ASP A 135 -9.82 -15.74 1.88
N GLN A 136 -9.58 -16.14 3.13
CA GLN A 136 -9.11 -17.48 3.50
C GLN A 136 -10.19 -18.28 4.26
N HIS A 137 -11.44 -17.80 4.26
CA HIS A 137 -12.62 -18.47 4.79
C HIS A 137 -13.65 -18.83 3.70
#